data_AF-A0A2H0DK45-F1
#
_entry.id   AF-A0A2H0DK45-F1
#
_cell.length_a   1.000
_cell.length_b   1.000
_cell.length_c   1.000
_cell.angle_alpha   90.00
_cell.angle_beta   90.00
_cell.angle_gamma   90.00
#
_symmetry.space_group_name_H-M   'P 1'
#
loop_
_entity.id
_entity.type
_entity.pdbx_description
1 polymer ?
#
loop_
_entity_poly.entity_id
_entity_poly.type
_entity_poly.pdbx_seq_one_letter_code
_entity_poly.pdbx_strand_id
1 'polypeptide(L)'
;MAALPEDESCPRCAGPTLFQRSADRNVVTLAHGPFVAHEVLRVCKSGCREPSGQPTIVRSQTLARQVAPVAVYGYDLEVHVGSARHLQHHQREEVRGELNEHRISVSTGQESRLAGRFVEHLEALHWKRAPQLAAAMREDGGYPMHIDATGENGRGTTFVVYNAWRQWALGAWKLSTERADLILPRLRQVAQAFGRPCAIMRDLGRAPIEAAEQLVLEMEWDTPILGCHTHLLSDVGKDLMKASYDQLRGLIRHHRLRTQLGALARGLGRPLSAQLPKPRANGRFRHALTPNPTDF
;
A
#
# COMPACT_ATOMS: atom_id res chain seq x y z
N MET A 1 -3.19 -16.50 28.33
CA MET A 1 -4.41 -16.87 27.59
C MET A 1 -4.28 -18.31 27.10
N ALA A 2 -5.21 -19.21 27.45
CA ALA A 2 -5.21 -20.57 26.91
C ALA A 2 -5.70 -20.56 25.45
N ALA A 3 -4.96 -21.21 24.54
CA ALA A 3 -5.26 -21.30 23.13
C ALA A 3 -5.33 -22.78 22.71
N LEU A 4 -6.51 -23.36 22.88
CA LEU A 4 -6.80 -24.75 22.51
C LEU A 4 -7.35 -24.81 21.08
N PRO A 5 -7.06 -25.88 20.30
CA PRO A 5 -7.77 -26.15 19.07
C PRO A 5 -9.27 -26.27 19.31
N GLU A 6 -10.06 -25.48 18.59
CA GLU A 6 -11.52 -25.52 18.65
C GLU A 6 -12.07 -26.74 17.90
N ASP A 7 -11.36 -27.17 16.87
CA ASP A 7 -11.58 -28.42 16.16
C ASP A 7 -10.33 -29.28 16.28
N GLU A 8 -10.47 -30.48 16.87
CA GLU A 8 -9.39 -31.44 17.05
C GLU A 8 -9.26 -32.41 15.86
N SER A 9 -10.04 -32.25 14.80
CA SER A 9 -9.92 -33.06 13.59
C SER A 9 -8.78 -32.56 12.69
N CYS A 10 -8.17 -33.48 11.94
CA CYS A 10 -7.15 -33.13 10.97
C CYS A 10 -7.78 -32.38 9.79
N PRO A 11 -7.31 -31.18 9.42
CA PRO A 11 -7.89 -30.41 8.31
C PRO A 11 -7.69 -31.07 6.93
N ARG A 12 -6.86 -32.11 6.82
CA ARG A 12 -6.61 -32.83 5.56
C ARG A 12 -7.43 -34.10 5.39
N CYS A 13 -7.62 -34.87 6.45
CA CYS A 13 -8.31 -36.17 6.38
C CYS A 13 -9.56 -36.26 7.26
N ALA A 14 -9.91 -35.19 7.98
CA ALA A 14 -10.95 -35.16 9.00
C ALA A 14 -10.80 -36.22 10.14
N GLY A 15 -9.65 -36.90 10.18
CA GLY A 15 -9.36 -37.95 11.15
C GLY A 15 -8.91 -37.40 12.52
N PRO A 16 -8.80 -38.27 13.52
CA PRO A 16 -8.42 -37.88 14.88
C PRO A 16 -6.98 -37.33 14.93
N THR A 17 -6.75 -36.40 15.85
CA THR A 17 -5.40 -35.88 16.14
C THR A 17 -4.94 -36.32 17.52
N LEU A 18 -3.63 -36.37 17.71
CA LEU A 18 -2.98 -36.66 18.99
C LEU A 18 -2.34 -35.38 19.54
N PHE A 19 -2.38 -35.22 20.87
CA PHE A 19 -1.58 -34.20 21.53
C PHE A 19 -0.10 -34.38 21.17
N GLN A 20 0.54 -33.28 20.77
CA GLN A 20 1.98 -33.27 20.49
C GLN A 20 2.73 -32.56 21.62
N ARG A 21 2.36 -31.31 21.91
CA ARG A 21 2.96 -30.49 22.98
C ARG A 21 2.12 -29.26 23.29
N SER A 22 2.34 -28.68 24.46
CA SER A 22 1.95 -27.29 24.77
C SER A 22 3.17 -26.38 24.64
N ALA A 23 2.95 -25.13 24.21
CA ALA A 23 4.01 -24.14 24.09
C ALA A 23 3.52 -22.75 24.49
N ASP A 24 4.38 -22.02 25.19
CA ASP A 24 4.13 -20.63 25.56
C ASP A 24 4.65 -19.72 24.46
N ARG A 25 3.82 -18.76 24.06
CA ARG A 25 4.15 -17.75 23.05
C ARG A 25 3.94 -16.36 23.61
N ASN A 26 4.99 -15.55 23.55
CA ASN A 26 4.86 -14.11 23.77
C ASN A 26 4.21 -13.49 22.55
N VAL A 27 3.04 -12.89 22.74
CA VAL A 27 2.26 -12.25 21.69
C VAL A 27 2.01 -10.80 22.09
N VAL A 28 2.05 -9.91 21.11
CA VAL A 28 1.74 -8.49 21.28
C VAL A 28 0.71 -8.11 20.24
N THR A 29 -0.44 -7.65 20.71
CA THR A 29 -1.54 -7.12 19.87
C THR A 29 -1.81 -5.69 20.28
N LEU A 30 -2.38 -4.89 19.38
CA LEU A 30 -2.84 -3.55 19.72
C LEU A 30 -3.99 -3.61 20.74
N ALA A 31 -4.91 -4.57 20.58
CA ALA A 31 -6.08 -4.70 21.43
C ALA A 31 -5.78 -5.10 22.89
N HIS A 32 -4.78 -5.98 23.12
CA HIS A 32 -4.52 -6.55 24.44
C HIS A 32 -3.14 -6.17 25.02
N GLY A 33 -2.30 -5.47 24.26
CA GLY A 33 -0.91 -5.28 24.62
C GLY A 33 -0.13 -6.61 24.62
N PRO A 34 0.98 -6.71 25.40
CA PRO A 34 1.75 -7.94 25.54
C PRO A 34 1.04 -8.97 26.42
N PHE A 35 0.97 -10.22 25.97
CA PHE A 35 0.47 -11.35 26.74
C PHE A 35 1.15 -12.67 26.37
N VAL A 36 1.01 -13.67 27.24
CA VAL A 36 1.47 -15.04 26.98
C VAL A 36 0.29 -15.89 26.53
N ALA A 37 0.39 -16.48 25.34
CA ALA A 37 -0.54 -17.49 24.85
C ALA A 37 0.01 -18.89 25.16
N HIS A 38 -0.76 -19.71 25.87
CA HIS A 38 -0.47 -21.12 26.13
C HIS A 38 -1.14 -21.93 25.03
N GLU A 39 -0.41 -22.24 23.96
CA GLU A 39 -0.92 -22.89 22.75
C GLU A 39 -0.75 -24.41 22.85
N VAL A 40 -1.82 -25.18 22.65
CA VAL A 40 -1.76 -26.64 22.51
C VAL A 40 -1.67 -27.01 21.04
N LEU A 41 -0.65 -27.80 20.70
CA LEU A 41 -0.38 -28.28 19.36
C LEU A 41 -0.71 -29.77 19.26
N ARG A 42 -1.47 -30.12 18.23
CA ARG A 42 -1.86 -31.51 17.93
C ARG A 42 -1.39 -31.91 16.55
N VAL A 43 -1.16 -33.20 16.32
CA VAL A 43 -0.74 -33.75 15.03
C VAL A 43 -1.73 -34.81 14.54
N CYS A 44 -1.88 -34.93 13.23
CA CYS A 44 -2.74 -35.96 12.64
C CYS A 44 -2.27 -37.37 13.03
N LYS A 45 -3.17 -38.20 13.57
CA LYS A 45 -2.86 -39.60 13.92
C LYS A 45 -2.49 -40.43 12.69
N SER A 46 -3.12 -40.15 11.54
CA SER A 46 -2.86 -40.84 10.27
C SER A 46 -1.60 -40.37 9.55
N GLY A 47 -0.82 -39.44 10.14
CA GLY A 47 0.46 -39.01 9.57
C GLY A 47 0.35 -38.07 8.36
N CYS A 48 -0.75 -37.31 8.23
CA CYS A 48 -0.88 -36.31 7.17
C CYS A 48 0.25 -35.27 7.21
N ARG A 49 0.65 -34.80 6.03
CA ARG A 49 1.73 -33.84 5.84
C ARG A 49 1.28 -32.64 5.01
N GLU A 50 1.86 -31.49 5.30
CA GLU A 50 1.78 -30.29 4.46
C GLU A 50 2.55 -30.48 3.14
N PRO A 51 2.34 -29.63 2.11
CA PRO A 51 3.04 -29.76 0.84
C PRO A 51 4.55 -29.57 1.00
N SER A 52 4.97 -28.92 2.09
CA SER A 52 6.37 -28.77 2.51
C SER A 52 6.97 -30.05 3.12
N GLY A 53 6.21 -31.14 3.25
CA GLY A 53 6.63 -32.40 3.85
C GLY A 53 6.58 -32.43 5.39
N GLN A 54 6.29 -31.30 6.04
CA GLN A 54 6.14 -31.20 7.49
C GLN A 54 4.83 -31.87 7.97
N PRO A 55 4.77 -32.43 9.18
CA PRO A 55 3.52 -32.96 9.74
C PRO A 55 2.43 -31.89 9.79
N THR A 56 1.19 -32.26 9.50
CA THR A 56 0.03 -31.38 9.68
C THR A 56 -0.19 -31.13 11.17
N ILE A 57 -0.01 -29.88 11.59
CA ILE A 57 -0.20 -29.43 12.97
C ILE A 57 -1.53 -28.69 13.07
N VAL A 58 -2.37 -29.13 14.00
CA VAL A 58 -3.62 -28.47 14.36
C VAL A 58 -3.38 -27.52 15.53
N ARG A 59 -3.88 -26.30 15.39
CA ARG A 59 -3.65 -25.14 16.27
C ARG A 59 -4.96 -24.48 16.64
N SER A 60 -4.94 -23.60 17.65
CA SER A 60 -6.07 -22.72 17.94
C SER A 60 -6.32 -21.74 16.78
N GLN A 61 -7.51 -21.79 16.22
CA GLN A 61 -7.99 -20.85 15.22
C GLN A 61 -8.19 -19.46 15.81
N THR A 62 -8.61 -19.36 17.08
CA THR A 62 -8.76 -18.08 17.79
C THR A 62 -7.42 -17.35 17.85
N LEU A 63 -6.34 -18.03 18.24
CA LEU A 63 -5.00 -17.42 18.24
C LEU A 63 -4.50 -17.14 16.82
N ALA A 64 -4.72 -18.07 15.87
CA ALA A 64 -4.29 -17.90 14.48
C ALA A 64 -4.97 -16.72 13.76
N ARG A 65 -6.18 -16.33 14.17
CA ARG A 65 -6.86 -15.12 13.66
C ARG A 65 -6.23 -13.82 14.17
N GLN A 66 -5.53 -13.86 15.30
CA GLN A 66 -4.89 -12.69 15.89
C GLN A 66 -3.43 -12.55 15.43
N VAL A 67 -2.70 -13.65 15.33
CA VAL A 67 -1.26 -13.65 15.06
C VAL A 67 -0.84 -14.84 14.21
N ALA A 68 0.02 -14.59 13.23
CA ALA A 68 0.60 -15.64 12.40
C ALA A 68 1.36 -16.69 13.24
N PRO A 69 1.48 -17.95 12.78
CA PRO A 69 2.32 -18.94 13.44
C PRO A 69 3.74 -18.43 13.65
N VAL A 70 4.31 -18.65 14.85
CA VAL A 70 5.67 -18.24 15.26
C VAL A 70 5.87 -16.73 15.39
N ALA A 71 5.00 -15.89 14.83
CA ALA A 71 5.08 -14.44 14.99
C ALA A 71 4.78 -14.00 16.44
N VAL A 72 5.40 -12.89 16.83
CA VAL A 72 5.18 -12.21 18.11
C VAL A 72 4.10 -11.13 17.96
N TYR A 73 4.15 -10.36 16.89
CA TYR A 73 3.24 -9.24 16.65
C TYR A 73 2.00 -9.67 15.87
N GLY A 74 0.83 -9.32 16.38
CA GLY A 74 -0.47 -9.57 15.78
C GLY A 74 -0.73 -8.78 14.50
N TYR A 75 -1.75 -9.22 13.77
CA TYR A 75 -2.18 -8.58 12.52
C TYR A 75 -2.75 -7.17 12.75
N ASP A 76 -3.40 -6.94 13.89
CA ASP A 76 -3.94 -5.63 14.25
C ASP A 76 -2.83 -4.58 14.42
N LEU A 77 -1.74 -4.95 15.08
CA LEU A 77 -0.57 -4.09 15.22
C LEU A 77 0.13 -3.83 13.88
N GLU A 78 0.22 -4.86 13.03
CA GLU A 78 0.76 -4.75 11.67
C GLU A 78 -0.05 -3.75 10.83
N VAL A 79 -1.38 -3.88 10.85
CA VAL A 79 -2.31 -2.97 10.14
C VAL A 79 -2.19 -1.54 10.67
N HIS A 80 -2.11 -1.37 11.99
CA HIS A 80 -1.96 -0.05 12.60
C HIS A 80 -0.67 0.63 12.17
N VAL A 81 0.48 -0.04 12.33
CA VAL A 81 1.79 0.49 11.92
C VAL A 81 1.82 0.77 10.42
N GLY A 82 1.33 -0.16 9.60
CA GLY A 82 1.29 0.00 8.15
C GLY A 82 0.45 1.20 7.71
N SER A 83 -0.73 1.36 8.29
CA SER A 83 -1.63 2.50 8.01
C SER A 83 -1.00 3.82 8.41
N ALA A 84 -0.40 3.88 9.61
CA ALA A 84 0.27 5.09 10.07
C ALA A 84 1.43 5.48 9.16
N ARG A 85 2.27 4.51 8.75
CA ARG A 85 3.43 4.76 7.89
C ARG A 85 3.06 5.12 6.45
N HIS A 86 2.13 4.39 5.85
CA HIS A 86 1.89 4.45 4.41
C HIS A 86 0.70 5.34 4.02
N LEU A 87 -0.34 5.40 4.86
CA LEU A 87 -1.55 6.18 4.57
C LEU A 87 -1.55 7.54 5.28
N GLN A 88 -1.11 7.58 6.54
CA GLN A 88 -1.10 8.81 7.36
C GLN A 88 0.23 9.56 7.29
N HIS A 89 1.24 8.95 6.67
CA HIS A 89 2.59 9.50 6.47
C HIS A 89 3.36 9.81 7.75
N HIS A 90 3.05 9.11 8.85
CA HIS A 90 3.79 9.25 10.10
C HIS A 90 5.21 8.72 9.96
N GLN A 91 6.13 9.38 10.66
CA GLN A 91 7.51 8.96 10.81
C GLN A 91 7.62 7.84 11.84
N ARG A 92 8.74 7.11 11.79
CA ARG A 92 9.03 5.99 12.71
C ARG A 92 8.84 6.35 14.17
N GLU A 93 9.33 7.51 14.58
CA GLU A 93 9.25 7.95 15.98
C GLU A 93 7.86 8.39 16.39
N GLU A 94 7.04 8.89 15.46
CA GLU A 94 5.63 9.24 15.72
C GLU A 94 4.82 7.97 15.97
N VAL A 95 4.96 6.96 15.09
CA VAL A 95 4.32 5.65 15.28
C VAL A 95 4.77 4.98 16.57
N ARG A 96 6.06 5.06 16.91
CA ARG A 96 6.56 4.54 18.20
C ARG A 96 5.97 5.29 19.39
N GLY A 97 5.77 6.61 19.27
CA GLY A 97 5.09 7.42 20.27
C GLY A 97 3.68 6.91 20.55
N GLU A 98 2.88 6.73 19.49
CA GLU A 98 1.52 6.19 19.55
C GLU A 98 1.48 4.80 20.21
N LEU A 99 2.36 3.89 19.79
CA LEU A 99 2.40 2.54 20.36
C LEU A 99 2.79 2.53 21.85
N ASN A 100 3.63 3.47 22.30
CA ASN A 100 3.98 3.59 23.71
C ASN A 100 2.78 4.03 24.57
N GLU A 101 1.85 4.82 24.04
CA GLU A 101 0.60 5.18 24.73
C GLU A 101 -0.26 3.93 24.98
N HIS A 102 -0.17 2.95 24.09
CA HIS A 102 -0.76 1.62 24.24
C HIS A 102 0.10 0.64 25.05
N ARG A 103 1.17 1.11 25.71
CA ARG A 103 2.14 0.29 26.47
C ARG A 103 2.84 -0.77 25.61
N ILE A 104 2.96 -0.53 24.31
CA ILE A 104 3.63 -1.41 23.36
C ILE A 104 4.97 -0.78 22.98
N SER A 105 6.05 -1.39 23.43
CA SER A 105 7.41 -0.95 23.08
C SER A 105 7.91 -1.72 21.86
N VAL A 106 8.19 -1.00 20.78
CA VAL A 106 8.85 -1.54 19.58
C VAL A 106 10.10 -0.74 19.24
N SER A 107 11.13 -1.44 18.80
CA SER A 107 12.32 -0.83 18.20
C SER A 107 11.99 -0.29 16.79
N THR A 108 12.81 0.63 16.30
CA THR A 108 12.69 1.18 14.93
C THR A 108 12.80 0.09 13.85
N GLY A 109 13.62 -0.94 14.08
CA GLY A 109 13.73 -2.09 13.18
C GLY A 109 12.48 -2.96 13.17
N GLN A 110 11.87 -3.19 14.34
CA GLN A 110 10.61 -3.94 14.44
C GLN A 110 9.45 -3.18 13.79
N GLU A 111 9.35 -1.89 14.04
CA GLU A 111 8.40 -1.00 13.37
C GLU A 111 8.56 -1.07 11.84
N SER A 112 9.78 -0.96 11.32
CA SER A 112 10.01 -1.00 9.87
C SER A 112 9.66 -2.36 9.27
N ARG A 113 9.89 -3.45 10.01
CA ARG A 113 9.48 -4.79 9.60
C ARG A 113 7.96 -4.96 9.62
N LEU A 114 7.25 -4.37 10.58
CA LEU A 114 5.79 -4.37 10.61
C LEU A 114 5.20 -3.60 9.43
N ALA A 115 5.74 -2.42 9.13
CA ALA A 115 5.35 -1.64 7.96
C ALA A 115 5.59 -2.40 6.64
N GLY A 116 6.74 -3.08 6.51
CA GLY A 116 7.02 -3.93 5.34
C GLY A 116 6.05 -5.10 5.20
N ARG A 117 5.81 -5.84 6.30
CA ARG A 117 4.85 -6.95 6.32
C ARG A 117 3.44 -6.52 5.95
N PHE A 118 3.01 -5.34 6.41
CA PHE A 118 1.71 -4.79 6.03
C PHE A 118 1.57 -4.67 4.51
N VAL A 119 2.57 -4.12 3.82
CA VAL A 119 2.52 -3.97 2.36
C VAL A 119 2.49 -5.34 1.66
N GLU A 120 3.33 -6.28 2.12
CA GLU A 120 3.36 -7.65 1.59
C GLU A 120 2.02 -8.38 1.75
N HIS A 121 1.43 -8.33 2.95
CA HIS A 121 0.14 -8.96 3.22
C HIS A 121 -1.02 -8.24 2.54
N LEU A 122 -0.97 -6.91 2.42
CA LEU A 122 -1.96 -6.12 1.70
C LEU A 122 -1.96 -6.52 0.21
N GLU A 123 -0.80 -6.62 -0.42
CA GLU A 123 -0.67 -7.08 -1.80
C GLU A 123 -1.20 -8.52 -1.96
N ALA A 124 -0.77 -9.44 -1.09
CA ALA A 124 -1.23 -10.83 -1.15
C ALA A 124 -2.75 -10.94 -0.97
N LEU A 125 -3.32 -10.16 -0.05
CA LEU A 125 -4.75 -10.10 0.18
C LEU A 125 -5.50 -9.50 -1.01
N HIS A 126 -4.98 -8.41 -1.59
CA HIS A 126 -5.54 -7.76 -2.78
C HIS A 126 -5.69 -8.75 -3.94
N TRP A 127 -4.64 -9.48 -4.28
CA TRP A 127 -4.69 -10.48 -5.35
C TRP A 127 -5.56 -11.69 -4.99
N LYS A 128 -5.49 -12.17 -3.74
CA LYS A 128 -6.37 -13.25 -3.27
C LYS A 128 -7.85 -12.85 -3.33
N ARG A 129 -8.16 -11.57 -3.18
CA ARG A 129 -9.52 -11.01 -3.21
C ARG A 129 -9.90 -10.40 -4.55
N ALA A 130 -9.06 -10.51 -5.58
CA ALA A 130 -9.35 -10.01 -6.90
C ALA A 130 -10.71 -10.48 -7.46
N PRO A 131 -11.15 -11.75 -7.27
CA PRO A 131 -12.48 -12.17 -7.72
C PRO A 131 -13.64 -11.40 -7.06
N GLN A 132 -13.52 -11.07 -5.77
CA GLN A 132 -14.52 -10.28 -5.05
C GLN A 132 -14.51 -8.82 -5.49
N LEU A 133 -13.32 -8.24 -5.70
CA LEU A 133 -13.18 -6.88 -6.23
C LEU A 133 -13.75 -6.79 -7.65
N ALA A 134 -13.49 -7.79 -8.49
CA ALA A 134 -14.05 -7.90 -9.84
C ALA A 134 -15.58 -8.04 -9.82
N ALA A 135 -16.14 -8.77 -8.85
CA ALA A 135 -17.59 -8.86 -8.67
C ALA A 135 -18.21 -7.50 -8.36
N ALA A 136 -17.63 -6.76 -7.40
CA ALA A 136 -18.08 -5.42 -7.06
C ALA A 136 -18.01 -4.46 -8.27
N MET A 137 -16.96 -4.53 -9.08
CA MET A 137 -16.86 -3.73 -10.31
C MET A 137 -17.88 -4.15 -11.38
N ARG A 138 -18.22 -5.43 -11.50
CA ARG A 138 -19.31 -5.86 -12.39
C ARG A 138 -20.67 -5.34 -11.94
N GLU A 139 -20.92 -5.27 -10.64
CA GLU A 139 -22.14 -4.68 -10.07
C GLU A 139 -22.27 -3.18 -10.41
N ASP A 140 -21.14 -2.48 -10.60
CA ASP A 140 -21.11 -1.09 -11.07
C ASP A 140 -21.35 -0.94 -12.58
N GLY A 141 -21.55 -2.04 -13.32
CA GLY A 141 -21.60 -2.05 -14.78
C GLY A 141 -20.22 -2.12 -15.46
N GLY A 142 -19.16 -2.43 -14.70
CA GLY A 142 -17.78 -2.54 -15.17
C GLY A 142 -16.85 -1.57 -14.44
N TYR A 143 -15.67 -1.32 -15.02
CA TYR A 143 -14.74 -0.35 -14.47
C TYR A 143 -13.92 0.34 -15.57
N PRO A 144 -13.62 1.64 -15.41
CA PRO A 144 -12.64 2.30 -16.22
C PRO A 144 -11.24 1.88 -15.78
N MET A 145 -10.40 1.46 -16.72
CA MET A 145 -8.99 1.18 -16.47
C MET A 145 -8.19 2.46 -16.71
N HIS A 146 -7.94 3.22 -15.65
CA HIS A 146 -7.03 4.37 -15.72
C HIS A 146 -5.59 3.88 -15.57
N ILE A 147 -4.73 4.22 -16.51
CA ILE A 147 -3.31 3.88 -16.49
C ILE A 147 -2.50 5.16 -16.43
N ASP A 148 -1.56 5.21 -15.48
CA ASP A 148 -0.71 6.37 -15.27
C ASP A 148 0.67 5.94 -14.80
N ALA A 149 1.67 6.74 -15.14
CA ALA A 149 3.05 6.45 -14.83
C ALA A 149 3.77 7.71 -14.36
N THR A 150 4.39 7.65 -13.18
CA THR A 150 5.19 8.76 -12.66
C THR A 150 6.66 8.36 -12.54
N GLY A 151 7.53 9.11 -13.19
CA GLY A 151 8.98 8.90 -13.15
C GLY A 151 9.63 9.59 -11.95
N GLU A 152 10.55 8.90 -11.27
CA GLU A 152 11.60 9.55 -10.47
C GLU A 152 12.90 9.56 -11.29
N ASN A 153 13.46 10.74 -11.53
CA ASN A 153 14.70 10.91 -12.30
C ASN A 153 15.79 9.90 -11.89
N GLY A 154 16.06 8.93 -12.76
CA GLY A 154 17.10 7.90 -12.58
C GLY A 154 16.76 6.74 -11.64
N ARG A 155 15.53 6.64 -11.12
CA ARG A 155 15.11 5.59 -10.17
C ARG A 155 14.00 4.68 -10.69
N GLY A 156 13.60 4.86 -11.94
CA GLY A 156 12.51 4.14 -12.59
C GLY A 156 11.18 4.90 -12.55
N THR A 157 10.15 4.25 -13.06
CA THR A 157 8.79 4.77 -13.20
C THR A 157 7.85 3.94 -12.34
N THR A 158 7.09 4.60 -11.45
CA THR A 158 5.98 3.94 -10.76
C THR A 158 4.78 3.96 -11.69
N PHE A 159 4.38 2.78 -12.14
CA PHE A 159 3.21 2.57 -13.01
C PHE A 159 2.03 2.07 -12.16
N VAL A 160 0.86 2.66 -12.35
CA VAL A 160 -0.35 2.32 -11.61
C VAL A 160 -1.50 2.09 -12.58
N VAL A 161 -2.28 1.04 -12.31
CA VAL A 161 -3.59 0.84 -12.92
C VAL A 161 -4.66 1.06 -11.85
N TYR A 162 -5.63 1.91 -12.15
CA TYR A 162 -6.56 2.48 -11.19
C TYR A 162 -7.99 2.42 -11.72
N ASN A 163 -8.93 2.03 -10.86
CA ASN A 163 -10.36 2.20 -11.09
C ASN A 163 -10.77 3.55 -10.48
N ALA A 164 -11.07 4.51 -11.34
CA ALA A 164 -11.42 5.86 -10.91
C ALA A 164 -12.80 5.96 -10.25
N TRP A 165 -13.76 5.09 -10.57
CA TRP A 165 -15.10 5.15 -9.99
C TRP A 165 -15.10 4.78 -8.51
N ARG A 166 -14.34 3.74 -8.14
CA ARG A 166 -14.19 3.30 -6.74
C ARG A 166 -12.96 3.86 -6.04
N GLN A 167 -12.13 4.60 -6.77
CA GLN A 167 -10.85 5.10 -6.30
C GLN A 167 -9.88 3.98 -5.84
N TRP A 168 -9.87 2.85 -6.56
CA TRP A 168 -9.07 1.67 -6.19
C TRP A 168 -7.86 1.50 -7.08
N ALA A 169 -6.68 1.31 -6.47
CA ALA A 169 -5.52 0.79 -7.18
C ALA A 169 -5.75 -0.70 -7.49
N LEU A 170 -5.81 -1.05 -8.78
CA LEU A 170 -5.94 -2.43 -9.24
C LEU A 170 -4.57 -3.12 -9.31
N GLY A 171 -3.52 -2.34 -9.52
CA GLY A 171 -2.14 -2.77 -9.32
C GLY A 171 -1.16 -1.62 -9.46
N ALA A 172 0.02 -1.79 -8.87
CA ALA A 172 1.10 -0.81 -8.90
C ALA A 172 2.44 -1.54 -9.06
N TRP A 173 3.29 -1.03 -9.95
CA TRP A 173 4.58 -1.64 -10.27
C TRP A 173 5.65 -0.60 -10.40
N LYS A 174 6.86 -0.95 -9.97
CA LYS A 174 8.06 -0.18 -10.30
C LYS A 174 8.66 -0.72 -11.58
N LEU A 175 8.64 0.10 -12.63
CA LEU A 175 9.24 -0.19 -13.93
C LEU A 175 10.59 0.51 -14.05
N SER A 176 11.51 -0.05 -14.84
CA SER A 176 12.81 0.56 -15.09
C SER A 176 12.71 1.79 -15.99
N THR A 177 11.75 1.77 -16.93
CA THR A 177 11.46 2.83 -17.89
C THR A 177 9.98 2.76 -18.29
N GLU A 178 9.49 3.82 -18.91
CA GLU A 178 8.13 3.87 -19.47
C GLU A 178 8.14 3.34 -20.91
N ARG A 179 8.19 2.01 -21.05
CA ARG A 179 8.12 1.34 -22.35
C ARG A 179 6.90 0.43 -22.43
N ALA A 180 6.29 0.36 -23.61
CA ALA A 180 5.08 -0.42 -23.83
C ALA A 180 5.26 -1.92 -23.50
N ASP A 181 6.44 -2.49 -23.80
CA ASP A 181 6.76 -3.90 -23.51
C ASP A 181 6.86 -4.21 -22.01
N LEU A 182 7.07 -3.20 -21.17
CA LEU A 182 7.04 -3.32 -19.71
C LEU A 182 5.65 -3.07 -19.12
N ILE A 183 4.84 -2.23 -19.78
CA ILE A 183 3.49 -1.87 -19.36
C ILE A 183 2.48 -2.97 -19.71
N LEU A 184 2.49 -3.44 -20.96
CA LEU A 184 1.51 -4.39 -21.50
C LEU A 184 1.35 -5.67 -20.65
N PRO A 185 2.41 -6.34 -20.15
CA PRO A 185 2.25 -7.50 -19.27
C PRO A 185 1.47 -7.19 -17.99
N ARG A 186 1.56 -5.96 -17.47
CA ARG A 186 0.84 -5.50 -16.27
C ARG A 186 -0.63 -5.27 -16.57
N LEU A 187 -0.93 -4.70 -17.75
CA LEU A 187 -2.31 -4.57 -18.21
C LEU A 187 -2.98 -5.94 -18.38
N ARG A 188 -2.27 -6.91 -18.97
CA ARG A 188 -2.76 -8.30 -19.09
C ARG A 188 -3.05 -8.92 -17.72
N GLN A 189 -2.16 -8.71 -16.75
CA GLN A 189 -2.37 -9.19 -15.37
C GLN A 189 -3.65 -8.62 -14.75
N VAL A 190 -3.89 -7.31 -14.93
CA VAL A 190 -5.13 -6.66 -14.44
C VAL A 190 -6.35 -7.19 -15.18
N ALA A 191 -6.30 -7.27 -16.51
CA ALA A 191 -7.35 -7.82 -17.34
C ALA A 191 -7.73 -9.25 -16.93
N GLN A 192 -6.74 -10.11 -16.67
CA GLN A 192 -6.95 -11.48 -16.23
C GLN A 192 -7.59 -11.55 -14.84
N ALA A 193 -7.20 -10.67 -13.93
CA ALA A 193 -7.69 -10.68 -12.55
C ALA A 193 -9.07 -10.05 -12.38
N PHE A 194 -9.36 -8.99 -13.14
CA PHE A 194 -10.52 -8.12 -12.93
C PHE A 194 -11.53 -8.13 -14.09
N GLY A 195 -11.16 -8.72 -15.23
CA GLY A 195 -12.00 -8.81 -16.42
C GLY A 195 -11.81 -7.67 -17.40
N ARG A 196 -12.73 -7.57 -18.36
CA ARG A 196 -12.73 -6.55 -19.40
C ARG A 196 -13.13 -5.17 -18.84
N PRO A 197 -12.32 -4.11 -19.01
CA PRO A 197 -12.71 -2.75 -18.62
C PRO A 197 -13.71 -2.15 -19.61
N CYS A 198 -14.55 -1.22 -19.13
CA CYS A 198 -15.52 -0.51 -19.97
C CYS A 198 -14.86 0.58 -20.85
N ALA A 199 -13.72 1.11 -20.40
CA ALA A 199 -12.86 2.02 -21.15
C ALA A 199 -11.44 1.94 -20.59
N ILE A 200 -10.44 2.28 -21.41
CA ILE A 200 -9.07 2.50 -20.95
C ILE A 200 -8.78 4.00 -21.03
N MET A 201 -8.44 4.63 -19.91
CA MET A 201 -8.02 6.03 -19.86
C MET A 201 -6.51 6.08 -19.67
N ARG A 202 -5.80 6.81 -20.51
CA ARG A 202 -4.34 6.88 -20.50
C ARG A 202 -3.84 8.32 -20.61
N ASP A 203 -2.59 8.56 -20.21
CA ASP A 203 -1.90 9.82 -20.47
C ASP A 203 -1.65 10.03 -21.98
N LEU A 204 -1.02 11.15 -22.38
CA LEU A 204 -0.73 11.39 -23.80
C LEU A 204 0.61 10.77 -24.27
N GLY A 205 1.24 9.93 -23.45
CA GLY A 205 2.51 9.29 -23.72
C GLY A 205 2.40 8.16 -24.74
N ARG A 206 3.47 7.98 -25.53
CA ARG A 206 3.53 6.95 -26.57
C ARG A 206 3.42 5.53 -26.01
N ALA A 207 4.11 5.24 -24.91
CA ALA A 207 4.18 3.89 -24.36
C ALA A 207 2.83 3.41 -23.78
N PRO A 208 2.08 4.22 -23.01
CA PRO A 208 0.72 3.88 -22.58
C PRO A 208 -0.27 3.71 -23.74
N ILE A 209 -0.15 4.49 -24.83
CA ILE A 209 -0.95 4.32 -26.06
C ILE A 209 -0.71 2.94 -26.66
N GLU A 210 0.55 2.65 -27.01
CA GLU A 210 0.92 1.39 -27.68
C GLU A 210 0.51 0.17 -26.83
N ALA A 211 0.70 0.24 -25.51
CA ALA A 211 0.32 -0.84 -24.62
C ALA A 211 -1.21 -1.04 -24.54
N ALA A 212 -2.00 0.04 -24.50
CA ALA A 212 -3.46 -0.05 -24.47
C ALA A 212 -4.03 -0.58 -25.79
N GLU A 213 -3.55 -0.08 -26.93
CA GLU A 213 -3.96 -0.53 -28.27
C GLU A 213 -3.65 -2.01 -28.47
N GLN A 214 -2.43 -2.43 -28.10
CA GLN A 214 -2.02 -3.82 -28.20
C GLN A 214 -2.87 -4.73 -27.30
N LEU A 215 -3.22 -4.29 -26.08
CA LEU A 215 -4.09 -5.07 -25.19
C LEU A 215 -5.49 -5.28 -25.80
N VAL A 216 -6.12 -4.22 -26.30
CA VAL A 216 -7.46 -4.29 -26.89
C VAL A 216 -7.47 -5.18 -28.13
N LEU A 217 -6.42 -5.09 -28.95
CA LEU A 217 -6.23 -5.95 -30.12
C LEU A 217 -6.08 -7.42 -29.73
N GLU A 218 -5.20 -7.74 -28.78
CA GLU A 218 -4.92 -9.12 -28.35
C GLU A 218 -6.11 -9.81 -27.67
N MET A 219 -6.94 -9.04 -26.97
CA MET A 219 -8.10 -9.54 -26.26
C MET A 219 -9.38 -9.52 -27.11
N GLU A 220 -9.30 -9.03 -28.35
CA GLU A 220 -10.43 -8.87 -29.28
C GLU A 220 -11.59 -8.06 -28.65
N TRP A 221 -11.26 -6.95 -27.99
CA TRP A 221 -12.24 -6.11 -27.29
C TRP A 221 -12.70 -4.93 -28.14
N ASP A 222 -13.96 -4.53 -27.99
CA ASP A 222 -14.49 -3.24 -28.48
C ASP A 222 -14.26 -2.08 -27.48
N THR A 223 -13.38 -2.27 -26.50
CA THR A 223 -13.17 -1.30 -25.41
C THR A 223 -12.54 0.00 -25.95
N PRO A 224 -13.16 1.17 -25.72
CA PRO A 224 -12.62 2.44 -26.16
C PRO A 224 -11.36 2.83 -25.37
N ILE A 225 -10.39 3.42 -26.06
CA ILE A 225 -9.18 4.00 -25.48
C ILE A 225 -9.32 5.53 -25.53
N LEU A 226 -9.29 6.15 -24.35
CA LEU A 226 -9.54 7.57 -24.14
C LEU A 226 -8.28 8.29 -23.63
N GLY A 227 -8.12 9.55 -24.02
CA GLY A 227 -7.05 10.41 -23.53
C GLY A 227 -7.45 11.16 -22.26
N CYS A 228 -6.56 11.21 -21.28
CA CYS A 228 -6.79 11.93 -20.03
C CYS A 228 -6.84 13.45 -20.26
N HIS A 229 -8.00 14.06 -20.01
CA HIS A 229 -8.19 15.51 -20.17
C HIS A 229 -7.27 16.34 -19.27
N THR A 230 -6.93 15.86 -18.07
CA THR A 230 -6.00 16.56 -17.18
C THR A 230 -4.61 16.69 -17.80
N HIS A 231 -4.11 15.63 -18.44
CA HIS A 231 -2.84 15.67 -19.15
C HIS A 231 -2.90 16.59 -20.38
N LEU A 232 -3.99 16.51 -21.15
CA LEU A 232 -4.23 17.42 -22.27
C LEU A 232 -4.23 18.90 -21.84
N LEU A 233 -5.01 19.24 -20.81
CA LEU A 233 -5.10 20.61 -20.29
C LEU A 233 -3.78 21.08 -19.69
N SER A 234 -3.03 20.19 -19.06
CA SER A 234 -1.69 20.48 -18.55
C SER A 234 -0.72 20.85 -19.68
N ASP A 235 -0.73 20.10 -20.78
CA ASP A 235 0.15 20.36 -21.92
C ASP A 235 -0.25 21.62 -22.68
N VAL A 236 -1.55 21.81 -22.95
CA VAL A 236 -2.06 23.07 -23.53
C VAL A 236 -1.72 24.26 -22.64
N GLY A 237 -1.90 24.11 -21.32
CA GLY A 237 -1.57 25.15 -20.34
C GLY A 237 -0.08 25.49 -20.34
N LYS A 238 0.81 24.49 -20.46
CA LYS A 238 2.26 24.73 -20.60
C LYS A 238 2.54 25.54 -21.87
N ASP A 239 1.99 25.14 -23.01
CA ASP A 239 2.27 25.81 -24.29
C ASP A 239 1.78 27.26 -24.30
N LEU A 240 0.56 27.50 -23.80
CA LEU A 240 0.00 28.85 -23.72
C LEU A 240 0.75 29.75 -22.74
N MET A 241 1.14 29.22 -21.58
CA MET A 241 1.65 30.03 -20.48
C MET A 241 3.17 30.07 -20.41
N LYS A 242 3.89 29.31 -21.24
CA LYS A 242 5.35 29.14 -21.14
C LYS A 242 6.11 30.46 -21.10
N ALA A 243 5.82 31.36 -22.05
CA ALA A 243 6.53 32.63 -22.16
C ALA A 243 6.33 33.50 -20.90
N SER A 244 5.07 33.69 -20.48
CA SER A 244 4.73 34.47 -19.29
C SER A 244 5.27 33.83 -18.01
N TYR A 245 5.23 32.51 -17.92
CA TYR A 245 5.81 31.76 -16.79
C TYR A 245 7.32 31.93 -16.72
N ASP A 246 8.03 31.85 -17.85
CA ASP A 246 9.48 32.02 -17.91
C ASP A 246 9.89 33.48 -17.58
N GLN A 247 9.11 34.48 -18.01
CA GLN A 247 9.31 35.88 -17.62
C GLN A 247 9.13 36.08 -16.11
N LEU A 248 8.02 35.60 -15.53
CA LEU A 248 7.78 35.68 -14.09
C LEU A 248 8.88 34.96 -13.29
N ARG A 249 9.28 33.76 -13.73
CA ARG A 249 10.38 32.99 -13.15
C ARG A 249 11.70 33.78 -13.22
N GLY A 250 11.94 34.49 -14.32
CA GLY A 250 13.07 35.39 -14.50
C GLY A 250 13.06 36.54 -13.49
N LEU A 251 11.93 37.23 -13.33
CA LEU A 251 11.76 38.31 -12.35
C LEU A 251 11.98 37.82 -10.92
N ILE A 252 11.38 36.69 -10.53
CA ILE A 252 11.56 36.08 -9.21
C ILE A 252 13.03 35.77 -8.93
N ARG A 253 13.76 35.26 -9.94
CA ARG A 253 15.20 34.97 -9.84
C ARG A 253 16.03 36.25 -9.73
N HIS A 254 15.74 37.22 -10.59
CA HIS A 254 16.45 38.50 -10.65
C HIS A 254 16.37 39.24 -9.31
N HIS A 255 15.16 39.36 -8.74
CA HIS A 255 14.95 40.00 -7.44
C HIS A 255 15.28 39.10 -6.25
N ARG A 256 15.77 37.86 -6.49
CA ARG A 256 16.13 36.88 -5.44
C ARG A 256 15.01 36.66 -4.41
N LEU A 257 13.75 36.78 -4.83
CA LEU A 257 12.59 36.76 -3.92
C LEU A 257 12.54 35.48 -3.10
N ARG A 258 12.87 34.32 -3.70
CA ARG A 258 12.92 33.03 -2.97
C ARG A 258 13.96 33.04 -1.86
N THR A 259 15.12 33.65 -2.08
CA THR A 259 16.18 33.74 -1.07
C THR A 259 15.76 34.67 0.07
N GLN A 260 15.14 35.80 -0.26
CA GLN A 260 14.64 36.77 0.71
C GLN A 260 13.49 36.19 1.55
N LEU A 261 12.50 35.55 0.92
CA LEU A 261 11.42 34.84 1.60
C LEU A 261 11.96 33.69 2.46
N GLY A 262 12.96 32.94 1.97
CA GLY A 262 13.63 31.92 2.77
C GLY A 262 14.39 32.48 3.98
N ALA A 263 15.03 33.64 3.83
CA ALA A 263 15.69 34.33 4.94
C ALA A 263 14.67 34.86 5.96
N LEU A 264 13.56 35.43 5.50
CA LEU A 264 12.44 35.86 6.33
C LEU A 264 11.82 34.68 7.09
N ALA A 265 11.52 33.56 6.41
CA ALA A 265 10.97 32.37 7.04
C ALA A 265 11.91 31.81 8.12
N ARG A 266 13.23 31.78 7.88
CA ARG A 266 14.21 31.42 8.92
C ARG A 266 14.25 32.45 10.05
N GLY A 267 14.16 33.73 9.72
CA GLY A 267 14.13 34.84 10.66
C GLY A 267 12.92 34.82 11.58
N LEU A 268 11.74 34.44 11.07
CA LEU A 268 10.50 34.25 11.83
C LEU A 268 10.47 32.91 12.57
N GLY A 269 11.07 31.86 11.99
CA GLY A 269 11.22 30.57 12.64
C GLY A 269 12.13 30.62 13.87
N ARG A 270 13.14 31.49 13.91
CA ARG A 270 14.06 31.68 15.05
C ARG A 270 13.38 32.13 16.36
N PRO A 271 12.53 33.18 16.39
CA PRO A 271 11.80 33.57 17.60
C PRO A 271 10.74 32.54 18.01
N LEU A 272 10.05 31.89 17.06
CA LEU A 272 9.12 30.80 17.35
C LEU A 272 9.80 29.57 17.96
N SER A 273 10.98 29.19 17.47
CA SER A 273 11.77 28.08 18.03
C SER A 273 12.56 28.44 19.30
N ALA A 274 12.67 29.72 19.66
CA ALA A 274 13.21 30.18 20.93
C ALA A 274 12.16 30.18 22.07
N GLN A 275 10.88 30.30 21.74
CA GLN A 275 9.76 30.27 22.69
C GLN A 275 9.09 28.89 22.80
N LEU A 276 9.36 27.98 21.86
CA LEU A 276 8.93 26.59 21.90
C LEU A 276 10.05 25.71 22.50
N PRO A 277 9.75 24.72 23.35
CA PRO A 277 10.76 23.78 23.83
C PRO A 277 11.47 23.13 22.63
N LYS A 278 12.80 23.03 22.69
CA LYS A 278 13.65 22.52 21.60
C LYS A 278 13.04 21.25 20.98
N PRO A 279 12.67 21.23 19.69
CA PRO A 279 12.22 20.01 19.06
C PRO A 279 13.42 19.04 19.03
N ARG A 280 13.22 17.84 19.58
CA ARG A 280 14.20 16.76 19.47
C ARG A 280 14.40 16.46 17.98
N ALA A 281 15.66 16.27 17.61
CA ALA A 281 16.15 16.28 16.23
C ALA A 281 15.25 15.50 15.26
N ASN A 282 14.65 16.25 14.32
CA ASN A 282 14.11 15.87 12.99
C ASN A 282 12.70 16.41 12.74
N GLY A 283 12.56 17.73 12.60
CA GLY A 283 11.31 18.37 12.16
C GLY A 283 11.45 19.03 10.79
N ARG A 284 10.90 18.41 9.74
CA ARG A 284 10.52 19.11 8.51
C ARG A 284 9.10 19.59 8.69
N PHE A 285 8.88 20.91 8.66
CA PHE A 285 7.54 21.49 8.53
C PHE A 285 6.92 21.03 7.21
N ARG A 286 5.82 20.28 7.28
CA ARG A 286 4.97 19.98 6.12
C ARG A 286 3.83 20.98 6.08
N HIS A 287 3.66 21.64 4.94
CA HIS A 287 2.43 22.35 4.61
C HIS A 287 1.31 21.32 4.47
N ALA A 288 0.29 21.44 5.31
CA ALA A 288 -1.00 20.82 5.11
C ALA A 288 -1.73 21.59 4.00
N LEU A 289 -1.76 21.02 2.79
CA LEU A 289 -2.75 21.28 1.77
C LEU A 289 -3.14 19.93 1.18
N THR A 290 -3.87 19.15 1.95
CA THR A 290 -4.69 18.06 1.42
C THR A 290 -6.06 18.65 1.09
N PRO A 291 -6.51 18.67 -0.17
CA PRO A 291 -7.91 18.94 -0.47
C PRO A 291 -8.78 17.84 0.13
N ASN A 292 -9.96 18.23 0.62
CA ASN A 292 -10.92 17.33 1.25
C ASN A 292 -11.51 16.40 0.17
N PRO A 293 -11.74 15.10 0.43
CA PRO A 293 -12.27 14.17 -0.57
C PRO A 293 -13.72 14.44 -1.03
N THR A 294 -14.34 15.51 -0.54
CA THR A 294 -15.73 15.92 -0.84
C THR A 294 -15.83 17.10 -1.79
N ASP A 295 -14.71 17.59 -2.35
CA ASP A 295 -14.71 18.73 -3.28
C ASP A 295 -14.73 18.30 -4.77
N PHE A 296 -15.41 17.19 -5.09
CA PHE A 296 -15.88 16.85 -6.44
C PHE A 296 -17.25 16.19 -6.38
#